data_AF-A0A1Q5UJ23-F1
#
_entry.id   AF-A0A1Q5UJ23-F1
#
_cell.length_a   1.000
_cell.length_b   1.000
_cell.length_c   1.000
_cell.angle_alpha   90.00
_cell.angle_beta   90.00
_cell.angle_gamma   90.00
#
_symmetry.space_group_name_H-M   'P 1'
#
loop_
_entity.id
_entity.type
_entity.pdbx_description
1 polymer ?
#
loop_
_entity_poly.entity_id
_entity_poly.type
_entity_poly.pdbx_seq_one_letter_code
_entity_poly.pdbx_strand_id
1 'polypeptide(L)'
;MGAAKFMPPSRQVAGIPRIVVVMARLMVDGDDRGIRPFIVALSNGKEICKGVTSVLLPELGTRTLDHCLTSFNQVRLLPNALLGDISKPEDFQAHFLSAIRRISIGTISLCLSIIPYLKNLVYIVGKYNLRRTVTGPGKIPIPIINFRSQQIPILHAIAQIRVMEAFADYAITCFMNSTSTQGRQRLATILKASFIHNMEQCSASLPQRCGAQGMFKHNQICEYNNLLHILAIAEGDNAALCTRFAIDLFLGRYNPPESTNPNSLLAQHEAGLATECMKVVESQPLEKIKHDFNRNLNPHCKPIVEAIGHRMAYDAAIAAGVNQDLVALYEVGVVKEDLSWYVEFAGLKRGRVLEMEHQALDAVLPRLNELLDELDIGAYCTAPIVSQTEWGKFMCELKGDTGNAKYELFNHTKGMKKDVLEKGKVSMKWRWLNWLI
;
A
#
# COMPACT_ATOMS: atom_id res chain seq x y z
N MET A 1 -11.01 -29.18 -10.81
CA MET A 1 -10.07 -28.05 -10.68
C MET A 1 -10.35 -27.10 -9.51
N GLY A 2 -11.56 -27.04 -8.94
CA GLY A 2 -11.92 -26.00 -7.94
C GLY A 2 -11.22 -26.04 -6.56
N ALA A 3 -10.36 -27.02 -6.28
CA ALA A 3 -9.66 -27.15 -4.98
C ALA A 3 -8.14 -26.97 -5.05
N ALA A 4 -7.62 -26.61 -6.23
CA ALA A 4 -6.19 -26.33 -6.40
C ALA A 4 -5.76 -25.13 -5.52
N LYS A 5 -4.55 -25.20 -4.97
CA LYS A 5 -3.99 -24.10 -4.17
C LYS A 5 -3.53 -23.00 -5.12
N PHE A 6 -4.03 -21.78 -4.89
CA PHE A 6 -3.77 -20.61 -5.73
C PHE A 6 -2.76 -19.70 -5.03
N MET A 7 -1.77 -19.21 -5.78
CA MET A 7 -0.71 -18.28 -5.34
C MET A 7 0.42 -18.81 -4.44
N PRO A 8 0.60 -20.10 -4.08
CA PRO A 8 1.84 -20.49 -3.41
C PRO A 8 3.05 -20.32 -4.35
N PRO A 9 4.17 -19.75 -3.87
CA PRO A 9 5.43 -19.68 -4.62
C PRO A 9 6.04 -21.08 -4.67
N SER A 10 5.55 -21.91 -5.60
CA SER A 10 5.74 -23.36 -5.58
C SER A 10 6.26 -23.89 -6.91
N ARG A 11 6.79 -23.01 -7.75
CA ARG A 11 7.52 -23.42 -8.95
C ARG A 11 8.76 -24.21 -8.52
N GLN A 12 9.15 -25.17 -9.35
CA GLN A 12 10.43 -25.84 -9.16
C GLN A 12 11.59 -24.85 -9.32
N VAL A 13 12.57 -24.93 -8.41
CA VAL A 13 13.88 -24.30 -8.57
C VAL A 13 14.94 -25.39 -8.68
N ALA A 14 15.77 -25.27 -9.71
CA ALA A 14 16.81 -26.25 -10.01
C ALA A 14 17.79 -26.38 -8.84
N GLY A 15 18.03 -27.62 -8.42
CA GLY A 15 18.95 -27.95 -7.35
C GLY A 15 18.42 -27.73 -5.93
N ILE A 16 17.19 -27.22 -5.77
CA ILE A 16 16.61 -26.92 -4.44
C ILE A 16 15.34 -27.75 -4.22
N PRO A 17 15.37 -28.76 -3.32
CA PRO A 17 14.16 -29.42 -2.87
C PRO A 17 13.15 -28.43 -2.29
N ARG A 18 11.87 -28.58 -2.62
CA ARG A 18 10.79 -27.73 -2.08
C ARG A 18 9.83 -28.52 -1.22
N ILE A 19 9.57 -28.01 -0.03
CA ILE A 19 8.62 -28.53 0.95
C ILE A 19 7.65 -27.40 1.29
N VAL A 20 6.38 -27.71 1.47
CA VAL A 20 5.34 -26.74 1.84
C VAL A 20 4.46 -27.27 2.97
N VAL A 21 3.79 -26.33 3.66
CA VAL A 21 2.69 -26.64 4.58
C VAL A 21 1.38 -26.45 3.83
N VAL A 22 0.63 -27.54 3.66
CA VAL A 22 -0.67 -27.55 2.97
C VAL A 22 -1.78 -27.58 4.00
N MET A 23 -2.67 -26.59 3.97
CA MET A 23 -3.92 -26.62 4.74
C MET A 23 -4.96 -27.48 4.00
N ALA A 24 -5.38 -28.59 4.59
CA ALA A 24 -6.36 -29.51 4.01
C ALA A 24 -7.34 -30.04 5.08
N ARG A 25 -8.51 -30.50 4.66
CA ARG A 25 -9.50 -31.13 5.55
C ARG A 25 -9.00 -32.52 5.96
N LEU A 26 -8.89 -32.78 7.25
CA LEU A 26 -8.53 -34.09 7.79
C LEU A 26 -9.79 -34.96 7.85
N MET A 27 -9.78 -36.10 7.16
CA MET A 27 -10.84 -37.10 7.19
C MET A 27 -10.30 -38.38 7.84
N VAL A 28 -10.99 -38.91 8.85
CA VAL A 28 -10.61 -40.16 9.55
C VAL A 28 -11.84 -41.06 9.59
N ASP A 29 -11.76 -42.25 9.01
CA ASP A 29 -12.88 -43.21 8.91
C ASP A 29 -14.17 -42.57 8.33
N GLY A 30 -14.01 -41.64 7.38
CA GLY A 30 -15.11 -40.89 6.77
C GLY A 30 -15.60 -39.68 7.57
N ASP A 31 -15.11 -39.48 8.79
CA ASP A 31 -15.48 -38.35 9.66
C ASP A 31 -14.58 -37.13 9.44
N ASP A 32 -15.19 -35.95 9.33
CA ASP A 32 -14.52 -34.67 9.13
C ASP A 32 -13.99 -34.12 10.46
N ARG A 33 -12.66 -33.95 10.53
CA ARG A 33 -11.94 -33.44 11.71
C ARG A 33 -11.50 -31.99 11.54
N GLY A 34 -11.92 -31.32 10.47
CA GLY A 34 -11.63 -29.91 10.19
C GLY A 34 -10.33 -29.71 9.43
N ILE A 35 -9.96 -28.46 9.21
CA ILE A 35 -8.75 -28.11 8.47
C ILE A 35 -7.51 -28.32 9.35
N ARG A 36 -6.46 -28.92 8.79
CA ARG A 36 -5.15 -29.15 9.42
C ARG A 36 -3.99 -28.79 8.49
N PRO A 37 -2.82 -28.42 9.04
CA PRO A 37 -1.60 -28.28 8.26
C PRO A 37 -0.91 -29.64 8.05
N PHE A 38 -0.44 -29.88 6.82
CA PHE A 38 0.34 -31.06 6.44
C PHE A 38 1.66 -30.65 5.80
N ILE A 39 2.77 -31.26 6.20
CA ILE A 39 4.06 -31.12 5.52
C ILE A 39 4.06 -31.97 4.25
N VAL A 40 4.29 -31.34 3.10
CA VAL A 40 4.27 -32.01 1.79
C VAL A 40 5.52 -31.64 1.00
N ALA A 41 6.24 -32.65 0.51
CA ALA A 41 7.30 -32.46 -0.48
C ALA A 41 6.69 -32.15 -1.85
N LEU A 42 7.12 -31.05 -2.48
CA LEU A 42 6.70 -30.65 -3.82
C LEU A 42 7.71 -31.06 -4.89
N SER A 43 9.01 -30.94 -4.61
CA SER A 43 10.08 -31.31 -5.54
C SER A 43 11.31 -31.79 -4.78
N ASN A 44 12.12 -32.63 -5.45
CA ASN A 44 13.44 -33.04 -4.95
C ASN A 44 14.57 -32.14 -5.48
N GLY A 45 14.24 -30.99 -6.08
CA GLY A 45 15.17 -30.07 -6.75
C GLY A 45 15.52 -30.45 -8.19
N LYS A 46 15.20 -31.67 -8.64
CA LYS A 46 15.39 -32.14 -10.03
C LYS A 46 14.08 -32.34 -10.78
N GLU A 47 13.03 -32.75 -10.07
CA GLU A 47 11.67 -32.94 -10.60
C GLU A 47 10.61 -32.71 -9.51
N ILE A 48 9.36 -32.54 -9.94
CA ILE A 48 8.18 -32.45 -9.07
C ILE A 48 7.83 -33.84 -8.52
N CYS A 49 7.42 -33.92 -7.25
CA CYS A 49 7.02 -35.17 -6.59
C CYS A 49 5.79 -35.81 -7.24
N LYS A 50 5.72 -37.14 -7.22
CA LYS A 50 4.61 -37.91 -7.78
C LYS A 50 3.26 -37.45 -7.22
N GLY A 51 2.29 -37.22 -8.11
CA GLY A 51 0.95 -36.78 -7.76
C GLY A 51 0.84 -35.28 -7.46
N VAL A 52 1.95 -34.53 -7.51
CA VAL A 52 1.93 -33.07 -7.38
C VAL A 52 1.94 -32.43 -8.78
N THR A 53 1.20 -31.35 -8.96
CA THR A 53 1.27 -30.51 -10.15
C THR A 53 1.46 -29.07 -9.71
N SER A 54 2.33 -28.32 -10.38
CA SER A 54 2.58 -26.91 -10.12
C SER A 54 2.63 -26.16 -11.45
N VAL A 55 1.63 -25.32 -11.71
CA VAL A 55 1.50 -24.56 -12.96
C VAL A 55 1.77 -23.09 -12.66
N LEU A 56 2.77 -22.49 -13.31
CA LEU A 56 3.08 -21.07 -13.14
C LEU A 56 1.89 -20.20 -13.54
N LEU A 57 1.55 -19.22 -12.70
CA LEU A 57 0.57 -18.18 -13.02
C LEU A 57 1.21 -17.06 -13.86
N PRO A 58 0.41 -16.28 -14.61
CA PRO A 58 0.90 -15.08 -15.30
C PRO A 58 1.61 -14.09 -14.36
N GLU A 59 2.52 -13.28 -14.90
CA GLU A 59 3.24 -12.25 -14.13
C GLU A 59 2.24 -11.25 -13.53
N LEU A 60 2.45 -10.91 -12.26
CA LEU A 60 1.74 -9.82 -11.61
C LEU A 60 2.35 -8.48 -12.06
N GLY A 61 1.62 -7.38 -11.91
CA GLY A 61 2.12 -6.04 -12.27
C GLY A 61 3.29 -5.51 -11.41
N THR A 62 3.96 -6.37 -10.65
CA THR A 62 5.06 -6.02 -9.75
C THR A 62 5.99 -7.22 -9.54
N ARG A 63 7.23 -6.96 -9.09
CA ARG A 63 8.23 -8.00 -8.84
C ARG A 63 7.75 -8.89 -7.71
N THR A 64 7.36 -10.10 -8.06
CA THR A 64 6.74 -11.05 -7.13
C THR A 64 7.40 -12.41 -7.24
N LEU A 65 7.02 -13.29 -6.31
CA LEU A 65 7.50 -14.66 -6.32
C LEU A 65 6.88 -15.45 -7.47
N ASP A 66 7.41 -16.64 -7.68
CA ASP A 66 6.97 -17.61 -8.68
C ASP A 66 5.64 -18.28 -8.31
N HIS A 67 4.58 -17.48 -8.23
CA HIS A 67 3.24 -17.92 -7.87
C HIS A 67 2.69 -18.96 -8.85
N CYS A 68 2.16 -20.05 -8.30
CA CYS A 68 1.62 -21.16 -9.10
C CYS A 68 0.20 -21.54 -8.67
N LEU A 69 -0.44 -22.34 -9.52
CA LEU A 69 -1.56 -23.19 -9.18
C LEU A 69 -1.03 -24.58 -8.84
N THR A 70 -1.18 -25.01 -7.59
CA THR A 70 -0.67 -26.31 -7.10
C THR A 70 -1.81 -27.30 -6.85
N SER A 71 -1.70 -28.52 -7.36
CA SER A 71 -2.69 -29.59 -7.15
C SER A 71 -2.03 -30.86 -6.63
N PHE A 72 -2.80 -31.64 -5.87
CA PHE A 72 -2.37 -32.91 -5.26
C PHE A 72 -3.34 -34.01 -5.66
N ASN A 73 -2.85 -35.05 -6.32
CA ASN A 73 -3.60 -36.22 -6.74
C ASN A 73 -3.10 -37.46 -6.02
N GLN A 74 -3.86 -37.92 -5.01
CA GLN A 74 -3.56 -39.13 -4.24
C GLN A 74 -2.12 -39.19 -3.68
N VAL A 75 -1.60 -38.03 -3.24
CA VAL A 75 -0.27 -37.93 -2.61
C VAL A 75 -0.32 -38.64 -1.25
N ARG A 76 0.56 -39.63 -1.07
CA ARG A 76 0.66 -40.41 0.17
C ARG A 76 1.68 -39.75 1.10
N LEU A 77 1.25 -39.44 2.31
CA LEU A 77 2.07 -38.86 3.36
C LEU A 77 2.20 -39.84 4.52
N LEU A 78 3.32 -39.77 5.23
CA LEU A 78 3.49 -40.48 6.50
C LEU A 78 2.63 -39.81 7.60
N PRO A 79 2.22 -40.54 8.65
CA PRO A 79 1.40 -39.97 9.73
C PRO A 79 2.01 -38.72 10.39
N ASN A 80 3.35 -38.67 10.50
CA ASN A 80 4.09 -37.54 11.06
C ASN A 80 4.13 -36.29 10.16
N ALA A 81 3.56 -36.35 8.95
CA ALA A 81 3.37 -35.16 8.12
C ALA A 81 2.25 -34.25 8.65
N LEU A 82 1.33 -34.77 9.46
CA LEU A 82 0.28 -33.98 10.10
C LEU A 82 0.88 -33.12 11.23
N LEU A 83 0.63 -31.81 11.18
CA LEU A 83 0.99 -30.88 12.25
C LEU A 83 -0.20 -30.69 13.20
N GLY A 84 -0.24 -31.53 14.24
CA GLY A 84 -1.32 -31.55 15.24
C GLY A 84 -1.83 -32.96 15.49
N ASP A 85 -2.92 -33.09 16.24
CA ASP A 85 -3.58 -34.36 16.50
C ASP A 85 -4.77 -34.63 15.56
N ILE A 86 -5.25 -35.89 15.60
CA ILE A 86 -6.37 -36.39 14.79
C ILE A 86 -7.74 -36.20 15.45
N SER A 87 -7.80 -35.61 16.65
CA SER A 87 -9.04 -35.45 17.39
C SER A 87 -10.00 -34.54 16.64
N LYS A 88 -11.30 -34.76 16.88
CA LYS A 88 -12.34 -33.89 16.35
C LYS A 88 -12.43 -32.65 17.23
N PRO A 89 -12.27 -31.44 16.67
CA PRO A 89 -12.41 -30.23 17.47
C PRO A 89 -13.89 -30.04 17.86
N GLU A 90 -14.13 -29.58 19.09
CA GLU A 90 -15.46 -29.18 19.53
C GLU A 90 -15.92 -27.91 18.80
N ASP A 91 -15.01 -26.95 18.63
CA ASP A 91 -15.20 -25.73 17.85
C ASP A 91 -14.24 -25.71 16.65
N PHE A 92 -14.80 -25.96 15.46
CA PHE A 92 -14.07 -25.98 14.20
C PHE A 92 -13.48 -24.60 13.85
N GLN A 93 -14.17 -23.51 14.20
CA GLN A 93 -13.73 -22.16 13.89
C GLN A 93 -12.53 -21.77 14.77
N ALA A 94 -12.65 -21.97 16.08
CA ALA A 94 -11.55 -21.72 17.01
C ALA A 94 -10.32 -22.57 16.67
N HIS A 95 -10.54 -23.84 16.31
CA HIS A 95 -9.47 -24.72 15.85
C HIS A 95 -8.76 -24.16 14.60
N PHE A 96 -9.51 -23.77 13.56
CA PHE A 96 -8.92 -23.23 12.34
C PHE A 96 -8.13 -21.93 12.60
N LEU A 97 -8.68 -21.02 13.42
CA LEU A 97 -7.99 -19.78 13.81
C LEU A 97 -6.69 -20.06 14.58
N SER A 98 -6.68 -21.08 15.43
CA SER A 98 -5.46 -21.54 16.11
C SER A 98 -4.43 -22.10 15.12
N ALA A 99 -4.86 -22.91 14.15
CA ALA A 99 -3.99 -23.49 13.12
C ALA A 99 -3.32 -22.41 12.26
N ILE A 100 -4.00 -21.29 12.00
CA ILE A 100 -3.47 -20.17 11.22
C ILE A 100 -2.93 -19.01 12.08
N ARG A 101 -2.71 -19.20 13.39
CA ARG A 101 -2.33 -18.12 14.32
C ARG A 101 -1.12 -17.28 13.88
N ARG A 102 -0.20 -17.89 13.12
CA ARG A 102 1.01 -17.25 12.58
C ARG A 102 0.73 -16.22 11.48
N ILE A 103 -0.47 -16.21 10.88
CA ILE A 103 -0.86 -15.20 9.88
C ILE A 103 -0.62 -13.78 10.41
N SER A 104 -0.92 -13.52 11.70
CA SER A 104 -0.67 -12.20 12.30
C SER A 104 0.78 -11.70 12.21
N ILE A 105 1.75 -12.63 12.27
CA ILE A 105 3.17 -12.31 12.08
C ILE A 105 3.40 -11.89 10.63
N GLY A 106 2.81 -12.62 9.67
CA GLY A 106 2.80 -12.27 8.26
C GLY A 106 2.15 -10.91 8.03
N THR A 107 0.96 -10.67 8.59
CA THR A 107 0.21 -9.41 8.47
C THR A 107 1.07 -8.22 8.89
N ILE A 108 1.64 -8.23 10.10
CA ILE A 108 2.44 -7.10 10.58
C ILE A 108 3.75 -6.96 9.79
N SER A 109 4.51 -8.05 9.60
CA SER A 109 5.81 -7.97 8.91
C SER A 109 5.68 -7.52 7.45
N LEU A 110 4.68 -8.01 6.74
CA LEU A 110 4.42 -7.64 5.36
C LEU A 110 3.94 -6.18 5.27
N CYS A 111 3.10 -5.71 6.18
CA CYS A 111 2.64 -4.32 6.16
C CYS A 111 3.76 -3.32 6.48
N LEU A 112 4.71 -3.68 7.33
CA LEU A 112 5.88 -2.85 7.61
C LEU A 112 6.70 -2.52 6.35
N SER A 113 6.64 -3.34 5.30
CA SER A 113 7.30 -3.06 4.02
C SER A 113 6.75 -1.81 3.30
N ILE A 114 5.56 -1.32 3.66
CA ILE A 114 4.99 -0.10 3.10
C ILE A 114 5.89 1.11 3.36
N ILE A 115 6.53 1.19 4.53
CA ILE A 115 7.41 2.32 4.89
C ILE A 115 8.55 2.48 3.87
N PRO A 116 9.43 1.49 3.63
CA PRO A 116 10.50 1.64 2.65
C PRO A 116 9.99 1.82 1.21
N TYR A 117 8.83 1.27 0.85
CA TYR A 117 8.23 1.53 -0.47
C TYR A 117 7.80 2.98 -0.64
N LEU A 118 7.09 3.53 0.35
CA LEU A 118 6.65 4.92 0.34
C LEU A 118 7.86 5.86 0.37
N LYS A 119 8.89 5.56 1.18
CA LYS A 119 10.17 6.27 1.15
C LYS A 119 10.77 6.33 -0.24
N ASN A 120 10.91 5.18 -0.92
CA ASN A 120 11.52 5.18 -2.26
C ASN A 120 10.66 5.93 -3.28
N LEU A 121 9.34 5.76 -3.24
CA LEU A 121 8.41 6.48 -4.11
C LEU A 121 8.54 8.01 -3.93
N VAL A 122 8.51 8.48 -2.68
CA VAL A 122 8.64 9.91 -2.34
C VAL A 122 10.01 10.44 -2.71
N TYR A 123 11.07 9.68 -2.45
CA TYR A 123 12.43 10.04 -2.83
C TYR A 123 12.56 10.26 -4.35
N ILE A 124 12.08 9.30 -5.14
CA ILE A 124 12.13 9.38 -6.61
C ILE A 124 11.34 10.60 -7.11
N VAL A 125 10.10 10.75 -6.65
CA VAL A 125 9.21 11.83 -7.07
C VAL A 125 9.76 13.19 -6.64
N GLY A 126 10.25 13.31 -5.41
CA GLY A 126 10.85 14.52 -4.85
C GLY A 126 12.11 14.95 -5.61
N LYS A 127 13.07 14.03 -5.80
CA LYS A 127 14.30 14.32 -6.54
C LYS A 127 14.02 14.67 -8.00
N TYR A 128 13.05 14.00 -8.64
CA TYR A 128 12.59 14.38 -9.99
C TYR A 128 11.98 15.79 -10.02
N ASN A 129 11.16 16.15 -9.04
CA ASN A 129 10.49 17.45 -8.97
C ASN A 129 11.46 18.61 -8.73
N LEU A 130 12.52 18.39 -7.95
CA LEU A 130 13.58 19.37 -7.69
C LEU A 130 14.38 19.74 -8.96
N ARG A 131 14.51 18.81 -9.90
CA ARG A 131 15.31 19.00 -11.13
C ARG A 131 14.49 19.28 -12.38
N ARG A 132 13.27 18.74 -12.47
CA ARG A 132 12.43 18.89 -13.66
C ARG A 132 11.96 20.33 -13.76
N THR A 133 12.25 20.99 -14.88
CA THR A 133 11.82 22.39 -15.10
C THR A 133 10.73 22.50 -16.15
N VAL A 134 9.88 23.51 -15.99
CA VAL A 134 9.01 24.06 -17.05
C VAL A 134 9.50 25.45 -17.45
N THR A 135 9.04 25.94 -18.60
CA THR A 135 9.37 27.29 -19.06
C THR A 135 8.49 28.30 -18.33
N GLY A 136 9.10 29.11 -17.47
CA GLY A 136 8.44 30.20 -16.78
C GLY A 136 8.34 31.49 -17.60
N PRO A 137 7.75 32.55 -17.02
CA PRO A 137 7.78 33.90 -17.58
C PRO A 137 9.21 34.31 -17.95
N GLY A 138 9.39 34.96 -19.11
CA GLY A 138 10.70 35.37 -19.59
C GLY A 138 11.60 34.22 -20.08
N LYS A 139 11.05 33.01 -20.30
CA LYS A 139 11.79 31.80 -20.72
C LYS A 139 12.81 31.29 -19.69
N ILE A 140 12.64 31.65 -18.42
CA ILE A 140 13.47 31.18 -17.33
C ILE A 140 12.97 29.79 -16.90
N PRO A 141 13.85 28.76 -16.82
CA PRO A 141 13.47 27.46 -16.30
C PRO A 141 13.04 27.56 -14.83
N ILE A 142 11.85 27.05 -14.50
CA ILE A 142 11.33 26.98 -13.13
C ILE A 142 11.21 25.50 -12.74
N PRO A 143 11.89 25.03 -11.68
CA PRO A 143 11.68 23.70 -11.12
C PRO A 143 10.21 23.48 -10.77
N ILE A 144 9.66 22.33 -11.15
CA ILE A 144 8.24 22.05 -10.92
C ILE A 144 7.89 21.95 -9.44
N ILE A 145 8.87 21.65 -8.57
CA ILE A 145 8.65 21.68 -7.12
C ILE A 145 8.20 23.05 -6.59
N ASN A 146 8.39 24.14 -7.35
CA ASN A 146 7.93 25.48 -6.94
C ASN A 146 6.40 25.64 -7.00
N PHE A 147 5.68 24.69 -7.61
CA PHE A 147 4.21 24.71 -7.63
C PHE A 147 3.63 23.96 -6.44
N ARG A 148 2.69 24.59 -5.72
CA ARG A 148 2.03 23.98 -4.55
C ARG A 148 1.36 22.64 -4.85
N SER A 149 0.85 22.48 -6.07
CA SER A 149 0.27 21.22 -6.57
C SER A 149 1.28 20.09 -6.75
N GLN A 150 2.58 20.38 -6.77
CA GLN A 150 3.66 19.39 -6.70
C GLN A 150 4.10 19.14 -5.27
N GLN A 151 4.14 20.19 -4.44
CA GLN A 151 4.57 20.13 -3.05
C GLN A 151 3.63 19.31 -2.15
N ILE A 152 2.31 19.54 -2.26
CA ILE A 152 1.30 18.96 -1.36
C ILE A 152 1.46 17.43 -1.23
N PRO A 153 1.42 16.63 -2.32
CA PRO A 153 1.50 15.18 -2.18
C PRO A 153 2.84 14.69 -1.61
N ILE A 154 3.94 15.36 -1.94
CA ILE A 154 5.29 14.98 -1.49
C ILE A 154 5.42 15.24 0.02
N LEU A 155 5.02 16.41 0.49
CA LEU A 155 5.15 16.79 1.89
C LEU A 155 4.22 15.97 2.80
N HIS A 156 2.98 15.73 2.38
CA HIS A 156 2.06 14.83 3.10
C HIS A 156 2.62 13.41 3.21
N ALA A 157 3.20 12.88 2.14
CA ALA A 157 3.80 11.55 2.17
C ALA A 157 5.02 11.48 3.10
N ILE A 158 5.85 12.53 3.19
CA ILE A 158 6.94 12.62 4.17
C ILE A 158 6.38 12.60 5.60
N ALA A 159 5.35 13.40 5.89
CA ALA A 159 4.71 13.42 7.20
C ALA A 159 4.14 12.04 7.58
N GLN A 160 3.43 11.39 6.64
CA GLN A 160 2.93 10.02 6.81
C GLN A 160 4.06 9.03 7.12
N ILE A 161 5.17 9.05 6.38
CA ILE A 161 6.32 8.16 6.61
C ILE A 161 6.81 8.29 8.07
N ARG A 162 7.03 9.52 8.55
CA ARG A 162 7.59 9.74 9.90
C ARG A 162 6.64 9.30 11.01
N VAL A 163 5.34 9.52 10.83
CA VAL A 163 4.32 9.05 11.77
C VAL A 163 4.19 7.52 11.72
N MET A 164 4.25 6.92 10.52
CA MET A 164 4.22 5.47 10.34
C MET A 164 5.44 4.79 10.96
N GLU A 165 6.63 5.38 10.90
CA GLU A 165 7.82 4.86 11.58
C GLU A 165 7.64 4.79 13.09
N ALA A 166 7.18 5.89 13.70
CA ALA A 166 6.89 5.92 15.14
C ALA A 166 5.80 4.89 15.52
N PHE A 167 4.76 4.77 14.71
CA PHE A 167 3.70 3.79 14.95
C PHE A 167 4.18 2.35 14.78
N ALA A 168 5.04 2.09 13.79
CA ALA A 168 5.66 0.79 13.60
C ALA A 168 6.46 0.36 14.83
N ASP A 169 7.30 1.23 15.38
CA ASP A 169 8.10 0.92 16.57
C ASP A 169 7.22 0.60 17.78
N TYR A 170 6.18 1.41 18.01
CA TYR A 170 5.19 1.16 19.06
C TYR A 170 4.46 -0.18 18.85
N ALA A 171 3.98 -0.43 17.62
CA ALA A 171 3.20 -1.61 17.31
C ALA A 171 4.06 -2.89 17.39
N ILE A 172 5.30 -2.87 16.90
CA ILE A 172 6.24 -3.99 17.01
C ILE A 172 6.49 -4.30 18.49
N THR A 173 6.77 -3.28 19.31
CA THR A 173 7.02 -3.44 20.74
C THR A 173 5.82 -4.09 21.43
N CYS A 174 4.61 -3.55 21.22
CA CYS A 174 3.38 -4.11 21.76
C CYS A 174 3.10 -5.53 21.25
N PHE A 175 3.36 -5.80 19.97
CA PHE A 175 3.15 -7.11 19.35
C PHE A 175 4.07 -8.17 19.97
N MET A 176 5.34 -7.83 20.16
CA MET A 176 6.36 -8.71 20.75
C MET A 176 6.10 -8.97 22.23
N ASN A 177 5.67 -7.95 22.98
CA ASN A 177 5.37 -8.06 24.41
C ASN A 177 4.01 -8.73 24.69
N SER A 178 3.08 -8.73 23.74
CA SER A 178 1.78 -9.36 23.92
C SER A 178 1.90 -10.87 24.07
N THR A 179 1.29 -11.44 25.11
CA THR A 179 1.16 -12.88 25.31
C THR A 179 -0.10 -13.46 24.65
N SER A 180 -1.02 -12.58 24.22
CA SER A 180 -2.30 -12.96 23.62
C SER A 180 -2.22 -13.00 22.10
N THR A 181 -2.55 -14.15 21.52
CA THR A 181 -2.68 -14.31 20.05
C THR A 181 -3.72 -13.33 19.47
N GLN A 182 -4.83 -13.12 20.19
CA GLN A 182 -5.86 -12.17 19.74
C GLN A 182 -5.38 -10.72 19.82
N GLY A 183 -4.64 -10.36 20.87
CA GLY A 183 -4.03 -9.03 20.99
C GLY A 183 -3.07 -8.73 19.83
N ARG A 184 -2.22 -9.71 19.47
CA ARG A 184 -1.34 -9.62 18.30
C ARG A 184 -2.10 -9.45 17.00
N GLN A 185 -3.15 -10.25 16.78
CA GLN A 185 -4.00 -10.15 15.60
C GLN A 185 -4.68 -8.79 15.48
N ARG A 186 -5.25 -8.28 16.58
CA ARG A 186 -5.94 -6.99 16.61
C ARG A 186 -4.99 -5.83 16.30
N LEU A 187 -3.80 -5.83 16.90
CA LEU A 187 -2.79 -4.81 16.63
C LEU A 187 -2.30 -4.87 15.18
N ALA A 188 -2.08 -6.08 14.63
CA ALA A 188 -1.70 -6.25 13.24
C ALA A 188 -2.80 -5.76 12.27
N THR A 189 -4.09 -5.97 12.60
CA THR A 189 -5.22 -5.45 11.82
C THR A 189 -5.25 -3.91 11.84
N ILE A 190 -5.09 -3.28 13.00
CA ILE A 190 -5.06 -1.81 13.11
C ILE A 190 -3.91 -1.21 12.29
N LEU A 191 -2.70 -1.77 12.45
CA LEU A 191 -1.53 -1.32 11.69
C LEU A 191 -1.73 -1.52 10.19
N LYS A 192 -2.24 -2.69 9.77
CA LYS A 192 -2.53 -2.96 8.36
C LYS A 192 -3.54 -1.97 7.78
N ALA A 193 -4.66 -1.75 8.45
CA ALA A 193 -5.71 -0.86 7.98
C ALA A 193 -5.17 0.56 7.76
N SER A 194 -4.51 1.12 8.78
CA SER A 194 -3.91 2.47 8.72
C SER A 194 -2.79 2.59 7.68
N PHE A 195 -1.88 1.61 7.57
CA PHE A 195 -0.77 1.69 6.62
C PHE A 195 -1.23 1.56 5.17
N ILE A 196 -2.19 0.67 4.91
CA ILE A 196 -2.81 0.54 3.58
C ILE A 196 -3.51 1.85 3.23
N HIS A 197 -4.28 2.42 4.14
CA HIS A 197 -4.99 3.67 3.90
C HIS A 197 -4.04 4.85 3.65
N ASN A 198 -3.00 5.03 4.47
CA ASN A 198 -1.97 6.06 4.25
C ASN A 198 -1.33 5.93 2.84
N MET A 199 -1.00 4.70 2.42
CA MET A 199 -0.44 4.45 1.10
C MET A 199 -1.45 4.68 -0.03
N GLU A 200 -2.73 4.34 0.17
CA GLU A 200 -3.83 4.62 -0.78
C GLU A 200 -3.88 6.13 -1.11
N GLN A 201 -3.74 7.01 -0.12
CA GLN A 201 -3.74 8.48 -0.33
C GLN A 201 -2.63 8.99 -1.25
N CYS A 202 -1.48 8.30 -1.24
CA CYS A 202 -0.30 8.69 -2.00
C CYS A 202 -0.21 7.98 -3.37
N SER A 203 -0.85 6.82 -3.50
CA SER A 203 -0.70 5.89 -4.63
C SER A 203 -1.04 6.51 -6.00
N ALA A 204 -2.07 7.35 -6.07
CA ALA A 204 -2.45 8.02 -7.32
C ALA A 204 -1.70 9.35 -7.51
N SER A 205 -1.54 10.12 -6.43
CA SER A 205 -1.11 11.52 -6.52
C SER A 205 0.38 11.67 -6.81
N LEU A 206 1.24 10.84 -6.19
CA LEU A 206 2.70 10.89 -6.35
C LEU A 206 3.17 10.51 -7.76
N PRO A 207 2.75 9.39 -8.38
CA PRO A 207 3.14 9.07 -9.76
C PRO A 207 2.76 10.16 -10.77
N GLN A 208 1.59 10.78 -10.59
CA GLN A 208 1.11 11.86 -11.46
C GLN A 208 2.01 13.10 -11.40
N ARG A 209 2.75 13.33 -10.31
CA ARG A 209 3.73 14.42 -10.20
C ARG A 209 4.96 14.21 -11.10
N CYS A 210 5.13 13.00 -11.66
CA CYS A 210 6.19 12.70 -12.62
C CYS A 210 5.73 12.76 -14.09
N GLY A 211 4.43 12.95 -14.35
CA GLY A 211 3.87 12.81 -15.70
C GLY A 211 4.10 11.39 -16.25
N ALA A 212 4.35 11.27 -17.56
CA ALA A 212 4.58 9.97 -18.21
C ALA A 212 5.74 9.16 -17.58
N GLN A 213 6.74 9.83 -16.97
CA GLN A 213 7.84 9.15 -16.28
C GLN A 213 7.36 8.25 -15.15
N GLY A 214 6.24 8.59 -14.50
CA GLY A 214 5.65 7.80 -13.42
C GLY A 214 5.10 6.43 -13.87
N MET A 215 4.91 6.22 -15.18
CA MET A 215 4.33 4.98 -15.72
C MET A 215 5.37 3.95 -16.14
N PHE A 216 6.65 4.33 -16.26
CA PHE A 216 7.69 3.42 -16.72
C PHE A 216 8.24 2.55 -15.59
N LYS A 217 8.27 1.23 -15.82
CA LYS A 217 8.77 0.21 -14.86
C LYS A 217 10.21 0.49 -14.39
N HIS A 218 11.08 1.02 -15.25
CA HIS A 218 12.46 1.33 -14.89
C HIS A 218 12.58 2.42 -13.81
N ASN A 219 11.54 3.24 -13.61
CA ASN A 219 11.49 4.24 -12.54
C ASN A 219 10.93 3.71 -11.23
N GLN A 220 10.60 2.42 -11.10
CA GLN A 220 10.05 1.76 -9.89
C GLN A 220 8.68 2.29 -9.40
N ILE A 221 8.20 3.44 -9.87
CA ILE A 221 6.98 4.11 -9.42
C ILE A 221 5.73 3.23 -9.64
N CYS A 222 5.49 2.76 -10.86
CA CYS A 222 4.26 2.03 -11.19
C CYS A 222 4.19 0.64 -10.53
N GLU A 223 5.33 0.04 -10.16
CA GLU A 223 5.38 -1.24 -9.45
C GLU A 223 4.81 -1.13 -8.03
N TYR A 224 4.93 0.04 -7.39
CA TYR A 224 4.46 0.28 -6.02
C TYR A 224 2.94 0.35 -5.90
N ASN A 225 2.24 0.87 -6.92
CA ASN A 225 0.78 0.88 -6.92
C ASN A 225 0.20 -0.53 -6.96
N ASN A 226 0.78 -1.41 -7.78
CA ASN A 226 0.36 -2.81 -7.83
C ASN A 226 0.68 -3.54 -6.51
N LEU A 227 1.78 -3.18 -5.86
CA LEU A 227 2.19 -3.77 -4.60
C LEU A 227 1.22 -3.44 -3.46
N LEU A 228 0.74 -2.20 -3.37
CA LEU A 228 -0.30 -1.79 -2.40
C LEU A 228 -1.50 -2.74 -2.45
N HIS A 229 -2.02 -3.02 -3.66
CA HIS A 229 -3.18 -3.89 -3.82
C HIS A 229 -2.89 -5.35 -3.40
N ILE A 230 -1.68 -5.84 -3.63
CA ILE A 230 -1.26 -7.16 -3.14
C ILE A 230 -1.23 -7.17 -1.62
N LEU A 231 -0.64 -6.16 -0.98
CA LEU A 231 -0.53 -6.04 0.47
C LEU A 231 -1.91 -5.94 1.15
N ALA A 232 -2.87 -5.26 0.51
CA ALA A 232 -4.24 -5.18 1.01
C ALA A 232 -4.92 -6.55 1.12
N ILE A 233 -4.62 -7.48 0.21
CA ILE A 233 -5.26 -8.81 0.13
C ILE A 233 -4.45 -9.88 0.88
N ALA A 234 -3.12 -9.78 0.88
CA ALA A 234 -2.22 -10.77 1.46
C ALA A 234 -2.37 -10.88 2.99
N GLU A 235 -2.19 -12.08 3.53
CA GLU A 235 -2.31 -12.37 4.97
C GLU A 235 -3.66 -11.98 5.59
N GLY A 236 -4.71 -12.00 4.78
CA GLY A 236 -6.09 -11.67 5.13
C GLY A 236 -6.54 -10.37 4.47
N ASP A 237 -7.63 -10.42 3.72
CA ASP A 237 -8.21 -9.25 3.08
C ASP A 237 -8.48 -8.12 4.09
N ASN A 238 -8.05 -6.90 3.77
CA ASN A 238 -8.11 -5.77 4.70
C ASN A 238 -9.55 -5.49 5.16
N ALA A 239 -10.53 -5.49 4.25
CA ALA A 239 -11.92 -5.25 4.61
C ALA A 239 -12.46 -6.38 5.49
N ALA A 240 -12.19 -7.64 5.16
CA ALA A 240 -12.61 -8.78 5.97
C ALA A 240 -11.99 -8.77 7.39
N LEU A 241 -10.72 -8.37 7.52
CA LEU A 241 -10.05 -8.20 8.81
C LEU A 241 -10.71 -7.07 9.62
N CYS A 242 -10.98 -5.92 9.00
CA CYS A 242 -11.67 -4.81 9.65
C CYS A 242 -13.10 -5.17 10.08
N THR A 243 -13.86 -5.89 9.26
CA THR A 243 -15.20 -6.38 9.63
C THR A 243 -15.16 -7.26 10.87
N ARG A 244 -14.23 -8.22 10.92
CA ARG A 244 -14.08 -9.10 12.10
C ARG A 244 -13.67 -8.33 13.35
N PHE A 245 -12.76 -7.38 13.19
CA PHE A 245 -12.34 -6.51 14.29
C PHE A 245 -13.50 -5.66 14.81
N ALA A 246 -14.25 -5.01 13.91
CA ALA A 246 -15.35 -4.13 14.26
C ALA A 246 -16.49 -4.89 14.95
N ILE A 247 -16.77 -6.14 14.56
CA ILE A 247 -17.73 -6.99 15.29
C ILE A 247 -17.31 -7.18 16.75
N ASP A 248 -16.02 -7.46 17.02
CA ASP A 248 -15.52 -7.59 18.39
C ASP A 248 -15.62 -6.27 19.17
N LEU A 249 -15.37 -5.14 18.51
CA LEU A 249 -15.53 -3.80 19.08
C LEU A 249 -17.00 -3.53 19.45
N PHE A 250 -17.91 -3.72 18.50
CA PHE A 250 -19.35 -3.45 18.68
C PHE A 250 -20.02 -4.36 19.71
N LEU A 251 -19.52 -5.57 19.89
CA LEU A 251 -20.01 -6.52 20.89
C LEU A 251 -19.32 -6.35 22.26
N GLY A 252 -18.47 -5.34 22.44
CA GLY A 252 -17.75 -5.08 23.69
C GLY A 252 -16.74 -6.17 24.05
N ARG A 253 -16.32 -6.99 23.10
CA ARG A 253 -15.32 -8.07 23.28
C ARG A 253 -13.89 -7.55 23.21
N TYR A 254 -13.73 -6.31 22.78
CA TYR A 254 -12.46 -5.63 22.68
C TYR A 254 -12.62 -4.12 22.84
N ASN A 255 -11.74 -3.54 23.64
CA ASN A 255 -11.53 -2.11 23.71
C ASN A 255 -10.13 -1.80 23.17
N PRO A 256 -10.01 -0.95 22.14
CA PRO A 256 -8.72 -0.43 21.69
C PRO A 256 -7.98 0.28 22.83
N PRO A 257 -6.63 0.38 22.77
CA PRO A 257 -5.87 1.16 23.75
C PRO A 257 -6.36 2.60 23.79
N GLU A 258 -6.59 3.15 24.98
CA GLU A 258 -7.01 4.53 25.16
C GLU A 258 -5.98 5.51 24.56
N SER A 259 -6.47 6.69 24.18
CA SER A 259 -5.60 7.74 23.67
C SER A 259 -4.78 8.38 24.78
N THR A 260 -3.50 8.63 24.50
CA THR A 260 -2.65 9.47 25.37
C THR A 260 -2.86 10.97 25.10
N ASN A 261 -3.51 11.31 23.98
CA ASN A 261 -3.89 12.68 23.60
C ASN A 261 -5.40 12.76 23.32
N PRO A 262 -6.26 12.58 24.34
CA PRO A 262 -7.72 12.46 24.15
C PRO A 262 -8.38 13.72 23.58
N ASN A 263 -7.72 14.87 23.67
CA ASN A 263 -8.21 16.14 23.13
C ASN A 263 -7.79 16.38 21.66
N SER A 264 -6.96 15.51 21.07
CA SER A 264 -6.57 15.61 19.66
C SER A 264 -7.78 15.43 18.73
N LEU A 265 -7.70 15.96 17.52
CA LEU A 265 -8.80 15.82 16.54
C LEU A 265 -9.05 14.34 16.21
N LEU A 266 -7.97 13.56 16.06
CA LEU A 266 -8.07 12.15 15.69
C LEU A 266 -8.68 11.29 16.81
N ALA A 267 -8.41 11.62 18.09
CA ALA A 267 -9.06 10.93 19.21
C ALA A 267 -10.55 11.24 19.30
N GLN A 268 -10.95 12.48 19.03
CA GLN A 268 -12.36 12.85 18.96
C GLN A 268 -13.09 12.14 17.81
N HIS A 269 -12.43 11.99 16.65
CA HIS A 269 -12.97 11.26 15.50
C HIS A 269 -13.16 9.77 15.77
N GLU A 270 -12.15 9.10 16.34
CA GLU A 270 -12.27 7.70 16.77
C GLU A 270 -13.46 7.51 17.72
N ALA A 271 -13.54 8.32 18.77
CA ALA A 271 -14.61 8.24 19.76
C ALA A 271 -16.00 8.53 19.16
N GLY A 272 -16.06 9.49 18.23
CA GLY A 272 -17.26 9.86 17.49
C GLY A 272 -17.81 8.73 16.63
N LEU A 273 -16.97 8.18 15.75
CA LEU A 273 -17.34 7.07 14.89
C LEU A 273 -17.73 5.82 15.70
N ALA A 274 -17.03 5.55 16.80
CA ALA A 274 -17.39 4.47 17.71
C ALA A 274 -18.79 4.70 18.30
N THR A 275 -19.09 5.93 18.75
CA THR A 275 -20.40 6.31 19.30
C THR A 275 -21.52 6.15 18.27
N GLU A 276 -21.29 6.57 17.03
CA GLU A 276 -22.27 6.41 15.94
C GLU A 276 -22.59 4.94 15.68
N CYS A 277 -21.57 4.08 15.61
CA CYS A 277 -21.76 2.64 15.42
C CYS A 277 -22.47 1.99 16.62
N MET A 278 -22.11 2.37 17.85
CA MET A 278 -22.75 1.84 19.06
C MET A 278 -24.23 2.23 19.13
N LYS A 279 -24.60 3.46 18.75
CA LYS A 279 -26.02 3.87 18.67
C LYS A 279 -26.84 2.97 17.75
N VAL A 280 -26.28 2.56 16.61
CA VAL A 280 -26.95 1.62 15.70
C VAL A 280 -27.17 0.28 16.38
N VAL A 281 -26.15 -0.24 17.07
CA VAL A 281 -26.21 -1.52 17.79
C VAL A 281 -27.22 -1.48 18.94
N GLU A 282 -27.24 -0.41 19.74
CA GLU A 282 -28.13 -0.25 20.89
C GLU A 282 -29.60 -0.03 20.49
N SER A 283 -29.84 0.54 19.31
CA SER A 283 -31.20 0.85 18.82
C SER A 283 -32.01 -0.37 18.37
N GLN A 284 -31.41 -1.57 18.29
CA GLN A 284 -32.05 -2.75 17.70
C GLN A 284 -31.72 -4.04 18.46
N PRO A 285 -32.62 -5.05 18.47
CA PRO A 285 -32.29 -6.38 18.98
C PRO A 285 -31.18 -7.06 18.18
N LEU A 286 -30.37 -7.91 18.85
CA LEU A 286 -29.22 -8.60 18.26
C LEU A 286 -29.54 -9.37 16.96
N GLU A 287 -30.71 -10.00 16.87
CA GLU A 287 -31.09 -10.75 15.66
C GLU A 287 -31.32 -9.83 14.45
N LYS A 288 -31.87 -8.63 14.68
CA LYS A 288 -32.02 -7.63 13.63
C LYS A 288 -30.66 -7.05 13.23
N ILE A 289 -29.77 -6.82 14.19
CA ILE A 289 -28.38 -6.40 13.92
C ILE A 289 -27.69 -7.42 13.03
N LYS A 290 -27.77 -8.73 13.32
CA LYS A 290 -27.18 -9.77 12.48
C LYS A 290 -27.74 -9.76 11.06
N HIS A 291 -29.06 -9.61 10.92
CA HIS A 291 -29.73 -9.55 9.63
C HIS A 291 -29.32 -8.32 8.81
N ASP A 292 -29.29 -7.15 9.43
CA ASP A 292 -29.04 -5.87 8.77
C ASP A 292 -27.56 -5.44 8.81
N PHE A 293 -26.67 -6.24 9.40
CA PHE A 293 -25.25 -5.92 9.63
C PHE A 293 -24.57 -5.46 8.35
N ASN A 294 -24.76 -6.22 7.27
CA ASN A 294 -24.12 -5.94 5.99
C ASN A 294 -24.51 -4.57 5.41
N ARG A 295 -25.74 -4.12 5.68
CA ARG A 295 -26.27 -2.85 5.18
C ARG A 295 -25.87 -1.68 6.08
N ASN A 296 -26.00 -1.86 7.40
CA ASN A 296 -25.99 -0.74 8.35
C ASN A 296 -24.67 -0.58 9.12
N LEU A 297 -23.85 -1.63 9.22
CA LEU A 297 -22.61 -1.62 10.03
C LEU A 297 -21.36 -1.97 9.23
N ASN A 298 -21.47 -2.88 8.26
CA ASN A 298 -20.32 -3.32 7.47
C ASN A 298 -19.60 -2.16 6.73
N PRO A 299 -20.30 -1.16 6.15
CA PRO A 299 -19.64 0.01 5.54
C PRO A 299 -18.79 0.83 6.52
N HIS A 300 -19.11 0.80 7.81
CA HIS A 300 -18.40 1.54 8.86
C HIS A 300 -17.24 0.75 9.47
N CYS A 301 -17.13 -0.56 9.19
CA CYS A 301 -16.13 -1.42 9.80
C CYS A 301 -14.69 -1.05 9.41
N LYS A 302 -14.43 -0.75 8.13
CA LYS A 302 -13.09 -0.29 7.69
C LYS A 302 -12.78 1.12 8.25
N PRO A 303 -13.66 2.12 8.09
CA PRO A 303 -13.44 3.48 8.63
C PRO A 303 -13.14 3.54 10.14
N ILE A 304 -13.86 2.80 10.99
CA ILE A 304 -13.60 2.84 12.44
C ILE A 304 -12.21 2.27 12.78
N VAL A 305 -11.77 1.21 12.10
CA VAL A 305 -10.46 0.59 12.33
C VAL A 305 -9.34 1.51 11.84
N GLU A 306 -9.56 2.22 10.74
CA GLU A 306 -8.64 3.25 10.24
C GLU A 306 -8.53 4.43 11.20
N ALA A 307 -9.65 4.94 11.72
CA ALA A 307 -9.66 6.02 12.70
C ALA A 307 -8.89 5.64 13.99
N ILE A 308 -9.11 4.42 14.51
CA ILE A 308 -8.31 3.87 15.62
C ILE A 308 -6.82 3.88 15.26
N GLY A 309 -6.47 3.40 14.06
CA GLY A 309 -5.08 3.34 13.60
C GLY A 309 -4.44 4.71 13.44
N HIS A 310 -5.14 5.70 12.87
CA HIS A 310 -4.64 7.06 12.71
C HIS A 310 -4.39 7.74 14.04
N ARG A 311 -5.31 7.58 15.00
CA ARG A 311 -5.12 8.12 16.34
C ARG A 311 -3.99 7.41 17.09
N MET A 312 -3.87 6.08 16.99
CA MET A 312 -2.73 5.36 17.57
C MET A 312 -1.40 5.82 16.95
N ALA A 313 -1.38 6.07 15.64
CA ALA A 313 -0.18 6.56 14.96
C ALA A 313 0.19 7.98 15.40
N TYR A 314 -0.79 8.87 15.55
CA TYR A 314 -0.58 10.20 16.11
C TYR A 314 -0.03 10.16 17.53
N ASP A 315 -0.64 9.36 18.41
CA ASP A 315 -0.18 9.19 19.80
C ASP A 315 1.27 8.67 19.86
N ALA A 316 1.58 7.67 19.01
CA ALA A 316 2.94 7.13 18.91
C ALA A 316 3.94 8.18 18.39
N ALA A 317 3.55 9.01 17.41
CA ALA A 317 4.39 10.07 16.88
C ALA A 317 4.69 11.17 17.92
N ILE A 318 3.68 11.57 18.70
CA ILE A 318 3.86 12.50 19.83
C ILE A 318 4.82 11.89 20.86
N ALA A 319 4.59 10.65 21.27
CA ALA A 319 5.42 9.97 22.27
C ALA A 319 6.88 9.76 21.81
N ALA A 320 7.09 9.50 20.51
CA ALA A 320 8.41 9.34 19.92
C ALA A 320 9.14 10.68 19.65
N GLY A 321 8.48 11.83 19.87
CA GLY A 321 9.07 13.14 19.62
C GLY A 321 9.28 13.45 18.14
N VAL A 322 8.40 12.93 17.26
CA VAL A 322 8.39 13.32 15.84
C VAL A 322 8.22 14.84 15.74
N ASN A 323 8.95 15.48 14.83
CA ASN A 323 8.90 16.94 14.63
C ASN A 323 7.45 17.44 14.49
N GLN A 324 7.09 18.47 15.25
CA GLN A 324 5.71 18.94 15.38
C GLN A 324 5.11 19.43 14.06
N ASP A 325 5.90 19.99 13.14
CA ASP A 325 5.39 20.46 11.85
C ASP A 325 4.96 19.28 10.97
N LEU A 326 5.69 18.15 11.04
CA LEU A 326 5.33 16.91 10.36
C LEU A 326 4.11 16.25 11.00
N VAL A 327 4.01 16.27 12.33
CA VAL A 327 2.81 15.76 13.03
C VAL A 327 1.58 16.60 12.69
N ALA A 328 1.70 17.92 12.66
CA ALA A 328 0.61 18.82 12.26
C ALA A 328 0.19 18.59 10.81
N LEU A 329 1.15 18.37 9.91
CA LEU A 329 0.88 18.05 8.50
C LEU A 329 0.18 16.69 8.36
N TYR A 330 0.58 15.69 9.15
CA TYR A 330 -0.10 14.40 9.21
C TYR A 330 -1.54 14.53 9.72
N GLU A 331 -1.74 15.21 10.85
CA GLU A 331 -3.06 15.39 11.47
C GLU A 331 -4.03 16.08 10.50
N VAL A 332 -3.63 17.19 9.89
CA VAL A 332 -4.49 17.88 8.92
C VAL A 332 -4.73 17.07 7.64
N GLY A 333 -3.76 16.23 7.25
CA GLY A 333 -3.92 15.24 6.18
C GLY A 333 -5.06 14.28 6.48
N VAL A 334 -5.05 13.64 7.65
CA VAL A 334 -6.10 12.72 8.10
C VAL A 334 -7.46 13.44 8.26
N VAL A 335 -7.46 14.65 8.82
CA VAL A 335 -8.70 15.45 8.98
C VAL A 335 -9.40 15.71 7.65
N LYS A 336 -8.64 15.88 6.56
CA LYS A 336 -9.21 16.13 5.22
C LYS A 336 -9.90 14.89 4.63
N GLU A 337 -9.58 13.70 5.08
CA GLU A 337 -10.15 12.45 4.56
C GLU A 337 -11.61 12.26 4.96
N ASP A 338 -11.99 12.74 6.15
CA ASP A 338 -13.36 12.77 6.64
C ASP A 338 -13.77 14.17 7.09
N LEU A 339 -13.49 15.16 6.24
CA LEU A 339 -13.76 16.57 6.53
C LEU A 339 -15.23 16.81 6.91
N SER A 340 -16.16 16.03 6.36
CA SER A 340 -17.58 16.06 6.72
C SER A 340 -17.79 15.85 8.22
N TRP A 341 -17.19 14.80 8.77
CA TRP A 341 -17.35 14.47 10.18
C TRP A 341 -16.78 15.58 11.07
N TYR A 342 -15.58 16.09 10.78
CA TYR A 342 -14.97 17.17 11.57
C TYR A 342 -15.75 18.48 11.48
N VAL A 343 -16.38 18.77 10.35
CA VAL A 343 -17.26 19.94 10.19
C VAL A 343 -18.52 19.79 11.04
N GLU A 344 -19.15 18.62 11.01
CA GLU A 344 -20.43 18.35 11.68
C GLU A 344 -20.27 18.23 13.19
N PHE A 345 -19.29 17.44 13.66
CA PHE A 345 -19.19 17.03 15.05
C PHE A 345 -18.08 17.75 15.84
N ALA A 346 -17.01 18.18 15.18
CA ALA A 346 -15.91 18.92 15.84
C ALA A 346 -16.00 20.45 15.63
N GLY A 347 -16.97 20.93 14.85
CA GLY A 347 -17.16 22.36 14.58
C GLY A 347 -16.05 23.01 13.74
N LEU A 348 -15.21 22.22 13.09
CA LEU A 348 -14.12 22.73 12.25
C LEU A 348 -14.69 23.33 10.96
N LYS A 349 -14.37 24.60 10.69
CA LYS A 349 -14.74 25.22 9.41
C LYS A 349 -13.79 24.76 8.31
N ARG A 350 -14.31 24.49 7.11
CA ARG A 350 -13.51 24.13 5.92
C ARG A 350 -12.34 25.10 5.65
N GLY A 351 -12.59 26.40 5.77
CA GLY A 351 -11.55 27.42 5.60
C GLY A 351 -10.44 27.36 6.65
N ARG A 352 -10.76 26.93 7.88
CA ARG A 352 -9.75 26.73 8.93
C ARG A 352 -8.87 25.51 8.63
N VAL A 353 -9.44 24.42 8.12
CA VAL A 353 -8.67 23.23 7.73
C VAL A 353 -7.70 23.55 6.59
N LEU A 354 -8.13 24.32 5.59
CA LEU A 354 -7.24 24.81 4.52
C LEU A 354 -6.09 25.65 5.07
N GLU A 355 -6.37 26.55 6.01
CA GLU A 355 -5.33 27.36 6.65
C GLU A 355 -4.35 26.52 7.47
N MET A 356 -4.85 25.53 8.23
CA MET A 356 -3.99 24.58 8.96
C MET A 356 -3.06 23.82 8.02
N GLU A 357 -3.57 23.36 6.88
CA GLU A 357 -2.76 22.68 5.87
C GLU A 357 -1.70 23.61 5.28
N HIS A 358 -2.06 24.85 4.94
CA HIS A 358 -1.10 25.82 4.42
C HIS A 358 0.02 26.11 5.43
N GLN A 359 -0.32 26.35 6.68
CA GLN A 359 0.64 26.61 7.76
C GLN A 359 1.60 25.43 7.95
N ALA A 360 1.07 24.20 8.02
CA ALA A 360 1.89 23.00 8.19
C ALA A 360 2.82 22.77 6.99
N LEU A 361 2.30 22.89 5.76
CA LEU A 361 3.11 22.75 4.56
C LEU A 361 4.20 23.84 4.45
N ASP A 362 3.91 25.08 4.83
CA ASP A 362 4.87 26.19 4.78
C ASP A 362 5.97 26.04 5.83
N ALA A 363 5.67 25.41 6.96
CA ALA A 363 6.68 25.06 7.97
C ALA A 363 7.61 23.93 7.51
N VAL A 364 7.08 22.92 6.80
CA VAL A 364 7.86 21.76 6.35
C VAL A 364 8.64 22.02 5.05
N LEU A 365 8.07 22.78 4.11
CA LEU A 365 8.62 22.98 2.76
C LEU A 365 10.10 23.43 2.73
N PRO A 366 10.58 24.37 3.57
CA PRO A 366 11.98 24.79 3.57
C PRO A 366 12.97 23.65 3.81
N ARG A 367 12.54 22.59 4.50
CA ARG A 367 13.34 21.40 4.82
C ARG A 367 13.19 20.28 3.80
N LEU A 368 12.45 20.47 2.71
CA LEU A 368 12.13 19.38 1.77
C LEU A 368 13.36 18.60 1.29
N ASN A 369 14.44 19.28 0.89
CA ASN A 369 15.61 18.55 0.38
C ASN A 369 16.31 17.73 1.47
N GLU A 370 16.45 18.31 2.68
CA GLU A 370 16.97 17.61 3.86
C GLU A 370 16.11 16.39 4.20
N LEU A 371 14.78 16.56 4.27
CA LEU A 371 13.84 15.49 4.57
C LEU A 371 13.85 14.37 3.53
N LEU A 372 14.07 14.69 2.25
CA LEU A 372 14.26 13.68 1.20
C LEU A 372 15.57 12.89 1.39
N ASP A 373 16.63 13.55 1.83
CA ASP A 373 17.92 12.89 2.11
C ASP A 373 17.81 12.02 3.39
N GLU A 374 17.08 12.48 4.41
CA GLU A 374 16.80 11.74 5.65
C GLU A 374 15.93 10.48 5.46
N LEU A 375 15.31 10.27 4.30
CA LEU A 375 14.60 9.02 4.01
C LEU A 375 15.56 7.82 3.98
N ASP A 376 16.86 8.05 3.76
CA ASP A 376 17.93 7.06 3.73
C ASP A 376 17.64 5.86 2.80
N ILE A 377 17.05 6.16 1.64
CA ILE A 377 16.63 5.16 0.65
C ILE A 377 17.39 5.27 -0.68
N GLY A 378 18.26 6.28 -0.82
CA GLY A 378 18.95 6.58 -2.07
C GLY A 378 19.78 5.43 -2.63
N ALA A 379 20.40 4.61 -1.75
CA ALA A 379 21.17 3.44 -2.14
C ALA A 379 20.32 2.31 -2.76
N TYR A 380 19.01 2.30 -2.49
CA TYR A 380 18.05 1.30 -2.99
C TYR A 380 17.24 1.82 -4.19
N CYS A 381 17.40 3.10 -4.53
CA CYS A 381 16.77 3.73 -5.68
C CYS A 381 17.54 3.40 -6.96
N THR A 382 16.88 2.71 -7.89
CA THR A 382 17.43 2.41 -9.23
C THR A 382 16.80 3.27 -10.33
N ALA A 383 15.87 4.17 -9.99
CA ALA A 383 15.18 5.00 -10.96
C ALA A 383 16.13 6.04 -11.59
N PRO A 384 16.36 6.04 -12.91
CA PRO A 384 17.31 6.95 -13.54
C PRO A 384 16.87 8.43 -13.48
N ILE A 385 15.57 8.68 -13.32
CA ILE A 385 15.00 10.04 -13.32
C ILE A 385 15.41 10.91 -12.12
N VAL A 386 15.99 10.31 -11.07
CA VAL A 386 16.36 11.02 -9.83
C VAL A 386 17.50 12.01 -10.00
N SER A 387 18.34 11.86 -11.03
CA SER A 387 19.45 12.80 -11.31
C SER A 387 19.73 12.95 -12.80
N GLN A 388 20.48 13.99 -13.19
CA GLN A 388 20.82 14.25 -14.60
C GLN A 388 21.84 13.24 -15.10
N THR A 389 22.75 12.87 -14.21
CA THR A 389 23.82 11.92 -14.47
C THR A 389 23.23 10.54 -14.76
N GLU A 390 22.34 10.03 -13.89
CA GLU A 390 21.74 8.71 -14.07
C GLU A 390 20.78 8.69 -15.27
N TRP A 391 20.00 9.75 -15.48
CA TRP A 391 19.17 9.88 -16.68
C TRP A 391 20.01 9.87 -17.96
N GLY A 392 21.13 10.58 -17.97
CA GLY A 392 22.06 10.61 -19.10
C GLY A 392 22.64 9.23 -19.42
N LYS A 393 23.12 8.51 -18.40
CA LYS A 393 23.64 7.14 -18.54
C LYS A 393 22.58 6.21 -19.13
N PHE A 394 21.37 6.22 -18.54
CA PHE A 394 20.25 5.41 -19.03
C PHE A 394 19.93 5.69 -20.50
N MET A 395 19.88 6.97 -20.91
CA MET A 395 19.60 7.33 -22.30
C MET A 395 20.69 6.84 -23.28
N CYS A 396 21.95 6.74 -22.86
CA CYS A 396 23.02 6.20 -23.68
C CYS A 396 22.92 4.68 -23.91
N GLU A 397 22.23 3.96 -23.03
CA GLU A 397 22.03 2.51 -23.14
C GLU A 397 20.85 2.14 -24.06
N LEU A 398 19.95 3.08 -24.33
CA LEU A 398 18.78 2.85 -25.18
C LEU A 398 19.18 2.78 -26.66
N LYS A 399 18.64 1.77 -27.36
CA LYS A 399 18.77 1.67 -28.81
C LYS A 399 17.79 2.64 -29.47
N GLY A 400 18.31 3.56 -30.26
CA GLY A 400 17.52 4.42 -31.13
C GLY A 400 17.65 3.99 -32.58
N ASP A 401 16.57 4.15 -33.35
CA ASP A 401 16.64 4.01 -34.80
C ASP A 401 17.15 5.32 -35.43
N THR A 402 18.13 5.21 -36.32
CA THR A 402 18.62 6.32 -37.14
C THR A 402 18.35 6.02 -38.61
N GLY A 403 17.99 7.03 -39.40
CA GLY A 403 17.72 6.83 -40.82
C GLY A 403 17.85 8.12 -41.64
N ASN A 404 18.04 7.95 -42.95
CA ASN A 404 18.14 9.05 -43.93
C ASN A 404 16.86 9.19 -44.76
N ALA A 405 15.75 8.60 -44.31
CA ALA A 405 14.49 8.62 -45.04
C ALA A 405 13.98 10.06 -45.19
N LYS A 406 13.60 10.41 -46.43
CA LYS A 406 12.84 11.63 -46.73
C LYS A 406 11.43 11.21 -47.10
N TYR A 407 10.45 11.73 -46.38
CA TYR A 407 9.03 11.49 -46.64
C TYR A 407 8.37 12.83 -46.93
N GLU A 408 7.95 13.05 -48.17
CA GLU A 408 7.22 14.27 -48.55
C GLU A 408 5.79 14.19 -48.00
N LEU A 409 5.55 14.84 -46.86
CA LEU A 409 4.22 14.90 -46.22
C LEU A 409 3.18 15.65 -47.07
N PHE A 410 3.64 16.52 -47.95
CA PHE A 410 2.80 17.33 -48.82
C PHE A 410 3.36 17.29 -50.24
N ASN A 411 2.57 16.81 -51.20
CA ASN A 411 2.88 16.98 -52.62
C ASN A 411 2.81 18.47 -52.94
N HIS A 412 3.96 19.15 -53.04
CA HIS A 412 4.03 20.52 -53.52
C HIS A 412 3.79 20.59 -55.03
N THR A 413 2.63 20.15 -55.52
CA THR A 413 2.25 20.31 -56.93
C THR A 413 0.72 20.33 -57.09
N LYS A 414 0.12 21.47 -56.75
CA LYS A 414 -0.96 22.11 -57.53
C LYS A 414 -1.20 23.53 -57.02
N GLY A 415 -0.55 24.52 -57.64
CA GLY A 415 -1.04 25.91 -57.66
C GLY A 415 -0.30 27.01 -56.88
N MET A 416 0.81 26.75 -56.16
CA MET A 416 1.56 27.83 -55.51
C MET A 416 2.70 28.36 -56.39
N LYS A 417 2.73 29.69 -56.61
CA LYS A 417 3.80 30.41 -57.33
C LYS A 417 5.14 30.20 -56.62
N LYS A 418 6.19 29.95 -57.42
CA LYS A 418 7.59 29.70 -57.00
C LYS A 418 8.12 30.72 -55.97
N ASP A 419 7.66 31.96 -56.04
CA ASP A 419 8.13 33.09 -55.21
C ASP A 419 7.77 33.01 -53.72
N VAL A 420 6.82 32.15 -53.34
CA VAL A 420 6.41 31.97 -51.92
C VAL A 420 7.29 30.95 -51.20
N LEU A 421 7.91 30.01 -51.93
CA LEU A 421 8.71 28.92 -51.36
C LEU A 421 10.11 29.38 -50.90
N GLU A 422 10.70 30.40 -51.53
CA GLU A 422 12.07 30.85 -51.20
C GLU A 422 12.14 31.81 -50.01
N LYS A 423 11.05 32.51 -49.66
CA LYS A 423 11.03 33.52 -48.58
C LYS A 423 10.67 32.97 -47.19
N GLY A 424 10.24 31.72 -47.10
CA GLY A 424 9.75 31.09 -45.86
C GLY A 424 10.70 30.04 -45.29
N LYS A 425 11.98 30.34 -45.05
CA LYS A 425 12.85 29.44 -44.26
C LYS A 425 12.43 29.48 -42.79
N VAL A 426 11.41 28.70 -42.44
CA VAL A 426 11.03 28.47 -41.04
C VAL A 426 12.04 27.51 -40.44
N SER A 427 12.93 28.05 -39.59
CA SER A 427 13.80 27.23 -38.74
C SER A 427 12.99 26.73 -37.54
N MET A 428 12.56 25.48 -37.57
CA MET A 428 12.07 24.80 -36.38
C MET A 428 13.26 24.34 -35.53
N LYS A 429 13.53 25.06 -34.44
CA LYS A 429 14.32 24.49 -33.34
C LYS A 429 13.39 23.60 -32.53
N TRP A 430 13.49 22.29 -32.74
CA TRP A 430 12.89 21.29 -31.87
C TRP A 430 13.52 21.40 -30.47
N ARG A 431 12.90 22.17 -29.58
CA ARG A 431 12.97 21.85 -28.16
C ARG A 431 11.87 20.82 -27.95
N TRP A 432 12.21 19.66 -27.38
CA TRP A 432 11.21 18.73 -26.85
C TRP A 432 10.39 19.49 -25.80
N LEU A 433 9.32 20.16 -26.26
CA LEU A 433 8.15 20.45 -25.47
C LEU A 433 7.62 19.06 -25.13
N ASN A 434 7.92 18.56 -23.93
CA ASN A 434 7.25 17.37 -23.42
C ASN A 434 5.78 17.78 -23.24
N TRP A 435 5.02 17.63 -24.32
CA TRP A 435 3.60 17.97 -24.39
C TRP A 435 2.84 17.18 -23.33
N LEU A 436 2.31 17.89 -22.34
CA LEU A 436 1.00 17.60 -21.80
C LEU A 436 0.03 18.32 -22.75
N ILE A 437 -0.70 17.55 -23.57
CA ILE A 437 -1.95 18.03 -24.20
C ILE A 437 -3.06 17.81 -23.17
#